data_AF-A0A969B8N3-F1
#
_entry.id   AF-A0A969B8N3-F1
#
_cell.length_a   1.000
_cell.length_b   1.000
_cell.length_c   1.000
_cell.angle_alpha   90.00
_cell.angle_beta   90.00
_cell.angle_gamma   90.00
#
_symmetry.space_group_name_H-M   'P 1'
#
loop_
_entity.id
_entity.type
_entity.pdbx_description
1 polymer ?
#
loop_
_entity_poly.entity_id
_entity_poly.type
_entity_poly.pdbx_seq_one_letter_code
_entity_poly.pdbx_strand_id
1 'polypeptide(L)'
;MAVRPYILWTQTHFTVKKRITVADSHNEIGLLNELEHVEPWVLANIYGSTKIAFIEPVTGKVSYYLDLSALVPEKFKDSREYVLNGIAFDPKTKHLFVTGKYWPYLYEIKLNVLSNR
;
A
#
# COMPACT_ATOMS: atom_id res chain seq x y z
N MET A 1 11.55 0.07 -19.34
CA MET A 1 10.27 0.81 -19.30
C MET A 1 9.93 1.09 -17.85
N ALA A 2 9.93 2.35 -17.42
CA ALA A 2 9.56 2.71 -16.05
C ALA A 2 8.04 2.85 -15.97
N VAL A 3 7.39 1.96 -15.21
CA VAL A 3 5.96 2.09 -14.90
C VAL A 3 5.83 3.20 -13.86
N ARG A 4 5.23 4.32 -14.24
CA ARG A 4 4.88 5.43 -13.33
C ARG A 4 3.48 5.17 -12.78
N PRO A 5 3.33 4.88 -11.47
CA PRO A 5 2.02 4.58 -10.90
C PRO A 5 1.21 5.88 -10.68
N TYR A 6 -0.10 5.80 -10.92
CA TYR A 6 -1.05 6.90 -10.72
C TYR A 6 -2.32 6.38 -10.03
N ILE A 7 -2.89 7.17 -9.12
CA ILE A 7 -4.21 6.89 -8.51
C ILE A 7 -5.31 7.49 -9.39
N LEU A 8 -6.33 6.69 -9.70
CA LEU A 8 -7.44 7.07 -10.59
C LEU A 8 -8.75 7.21 -9.81
N TRP A 9 -9.40 8.37 -9.91
CA TRP A 9 -10.77 8.58 -9.41
C TRP A 9 -11.77 8.44 -10.56
N THR A 10 -12.83 7.64 -10.44
CA THR A 10 -13.82 7.44 -11.52
C THR A 10 -15.26 7.43 -10.99
N GLN A 11 -16.20 8.07 -11.71
CA GLN A 11 -17.62 8.16 -11.31
C GLN A 11 -18.60 7.66 -12.38
N THR A 12 -18.20 7.55 -13.65
CA THR A 12 -18.86 6.75 -14.70
C THR A 12 -17.86 6.66 -15.87
N HIS A 13 -17.72 5.49 -16.52
CA HIS A 13 -16.81 5.21 -17.66
C HIS A 13 -15.31 5.09 -17.38
N PHE A 14 -14.86 4.90 -16.13
CA PHE A 14 -13.44 4.73 -15.79
C PHE A 14 -12.50 5.80 -16.35
N THR A 15 -13.02 6.99 -16.66
CA THR A 15 -12.21 8.09 -17.21
C THR A 15 -11.31 8.65 -16.13
N VAL A 16 -10.01 8.74 -16.42
CA VAL A 16 -9.00 9.33 -15.53
C VAL A 16 -9.35 10.79 -15.23
N LYS A 17 -9.64 11.11 -13.96
CA LYS A 17 -9.88 12.50 -13.51
C LYS A 17 -8.62 13.24 -13.09
N LYS A 18 -7.67 12.54 -12.48
CA LYS A 18 -6.42 13.11 -11.96
C LYS A 18 -5.31 12.06 -12.07
N ARG A 19 -4.08 12.53 -12.22
CA ARG A 19 -2.85 11.74 -12.07
C ARG A 19 -1.95 12.45 -11.09
N ILE A 20 -1.33 11.69 -10.20
CA ILE A 20 -0.48 12.22 -9.14
C ILE A 20 0.78 11.38 -9.12
N THR A 21 1.93 12.04 -9.16
CA THR A 21 3.22 11.38 -8.94
C THR A 21 3.39 11.13 -7.45
N VAL A 22 3.67 9.90 -7.08
CA VAL A 22 3.98 9.56 -5.69
C VAL A 22 5.47 9.70 -5.44
N ALA A 23 5.85 10.42 -4.40
CA ALA A 23 7.25 10.65 -4.04
C ALA A 23 7.43 10.80 -2.53
N ASP A 24 8.61 10.43 -2.05
CA ASP A 24 9.10 10.84 -0.73
C ASP A 24 10.10 12.00 -0.83
N SER A 25 10.82 12.31 0.25
CA SER A 25 11.79 13.41 0.26
C SER A 25 13.02 13.17 -0.62
N HIS A 26 13.23 11.95 -1.09
CA HIS A 26 14.42 11.56 -1.85
C HIS A 26 14.09 11.24 -3.30
N ASN A 27 13.04 10.45 -3.56
CA ASN A 27 12.77 9.91 -4.90
C ASN A 27 11.28 9.75 -5.20
N GLU A 28 10.96 9.68 -6.49
CA GLU A 28 9.67 9.15 -6.96
C GLU A 28 9.55 7.67 -6.60
N ILE A 29 8.36 7.27 -6.14
CA ILE A 29 8.08 5.88 -5.75
C ILE A 29 7.32 5.20 -6.89
N GLY A 30 8.03 4.31 -7.58
CA GLY A 30 7.47 3.44 -8.60
C GLY A 30 6.85 2.17 -8.03
N LEU A 31 6.36 1.30 -8.93
CA LEU A 31 5.93 -0.06 -8.59
C LEU A 31 4.83 -0.16 -7.51
N LEU A 32 4.03 0.90 -7.35
CA LEU A 32 2.83 0.84 -6.51
C LEU A 32 1.87 -0.19 -7.11
N ASN A 33 1.38 -1.08 -6.25
CA ASN A 33 0.53 -2.19 -6.68
C ASN A 33 -0.83 -2.09 -5.98
N GLU A 34 -1.16 -3.03 -5.07
CA GLU A 34 -2.40 -2.99 -4.30
C GLU A 34 -2.58 -1.68 -3.54
N LEU A 35 -3.82 -1.17 -3.53
CA LEU A 35 -4.20 0.08 -2.91
C LEU A 35 -5.33 -0.15 -1.90
N GLU A 36 -5.31 0.61 -0.80
CA GLU A 36 -6.43 0.67 0.14
C GLU A 36 -6.65 2.12 0.61
N HIS A 37 -7.91 2.58 0.59
CA HIS A 37 -8.23 3.93 1.05
C HIS A 37 -8.51 3.94 2.56
N VAL A 38 -7.64 4.61 3.32
CA VAL A 38 -7.72 4.72 4.78
C VAL A 38 -7.52 6.19 5.15
N GLU A 39 -8.62 6.93 5.27
CA GLU A 39 -8.61 8.38 5.49
C GLU A 39 -7.61 8.80 6.58
N PRO A 40 -6.70 9.75 6.29
CA PRO A 40 -6.58 10.59 5.08
C PRO A 40 -5.68 10.03 3.98
N TRP A 41 -5.26 8.78 4.06
CA TRP A 41 -4.25 8.19 3.19
C TRP A 41 -4.84 7.25 2.14
N VAL A 42 -4.10 7.11 1.05
CA VAL A 42 -4.13 5.89 0.24
C VAL A 42 -2.90 5.07 0.63
N LEU A 43 -3.12 3.86 1.11
CA LEU A 43 -2.07 2.91 1.38
C LEU A 43 -1.73 2.19 0.07
N ALA A 44 -0.46 1.93 -0.17
CA ALA A 44 -0.03 1.17 -1.33
C ALA A 44 1.11 0.21 -1.00
N ASN A 45 0.98 -1.04 -1.44
CA ASN A 45 2.12 -1.96 -1.47
C ASN A 45 3.09 -1.54 -2.57
N ILE A 46 4.39 -1.66 -2.32
CA ILE A 46 5.43 -1.48 -3.34
C ILE A 46 5.88 -2.85 -3.80
N TYR A 47 5.65 -3.18 -5.08
CA TYR A 47 5.99 -4.49 -5.62
C TYR A 47 7.50 -4.78 -5.49
N GLY A 48 7.84 -5.98 -5.01
CA GLY A 48 9.22 -6.36 -4.69
C GLY A 48 9.76 -5.77 -3.38
N SER A 49 8.92 -5.10 -2.59
CA SER A 49 9.23 -4.59 -1.26
C SER A 49 8.33 -5.24 -0.20
N THR A 50 8.75 -5.15 1.05
CA THR A 50 7.96 -5.52 2.24
C THR A 50 7.27 -4.31 2.88
N LYS A 51 7.25 -3.16 2.17
CA LYS A 51 6.74 -1.89 2.69
C LYS A 51 5.39 -1.52 2.11
N ILE A 52 4.57 -0.91 2.96
CA ILE A 52 3.35 -0.18 2.58
C ILE A 52 3.63 1.31 2.71
N ALA A 53 3.39 2.07 1.65
CA ALA A 53 3.48 3.52 1.66
C ALA A 53 2.14 4.15 2.07
N PHE A 54 2.17 5.11 2.99
CA PHE A 54 1.03 5.93 3.36
C PHE A 54 1.06 7.22 2.53
N ILE A 55 0.25 7.30 1.49
CA ILE A 55 0.30 8.37 0.48
C ILE A 55 -0.80 9.39 0.75
N GLU A 56 -0.44 10.68 0.78
CA GLU A 56 -1.41 11.77 0.78
C GLU A 56 -2.03 11.89 -0.63
N PRO A 57 -3.36 11.65 -0.79
CA PRO A 57 -3.99 11.56 -2.10
C PRO A 57 -4.14 12.90 -2.83
N VAL A 58 -3.86 14.03 -2.16
CA VAL A 58 -3.89 15.35 -2.78
C VAL A 58 -2.58 15.67 -3.48
N THR A 59 -1.46 15.41 -2.81
CA THR A 59 -0.11 15.83 -3.22
C THR A 59 0.73 14.69 -3.81
N GLY A 60 0.44 13.44 -3.43
CA GLY A 60 1.28 12.27 -3.75
C GLY A 60 2.43 12.06 -2.77
N LYS A 61 2.55 12.90 -1.72
CA LYS A 61 3.62 12.77 -0.74
C LYS A 61 3.45 11.51 0.10
N VAL A 62 4.50 10.71 0.20
CA VAL A 62 4.56 9.61 1.17
C VAL A 62 4.82 10.17 2.55
N SER A 63 3.90 9.92 3.48
CA SER A 63 4.00 10.37 4.88
C SER A 63 4.80 9.38 5.73
N TYR A 64 4.57 8.09 5.53
CA TYR A 64 5.17 7.01 6.32
C TYR A 64 5.36 5.75 5.47
N TYR A 65 6.29 4.90 5.89
CA TYR A 65 6.38 3.52 5.45
C TYR A 65 6.08 2.60 6.63
N LEU A 66 5.20 1.63 6.41
CA LEU A 66 5.01 0.50 7.31
C LEU A 66 5.84 -0.68 6.77
N ASP A 67 6.83 -1.13 7.53
CA ASP A 67 7.66 -2.27 7.19
C ASP A 67 7.05 -3.56 7.75
N LEU A 68 6.72 -4.50 6.86
CA LEU A 68 6.13 -5.79 7.19
C LEU A 68 7.07 -6.96 6.92
N SER A 69 8.38 -6.71 6.81
CA SER A 69 9.39 -7.75 6.56
C SER A 69 9.32 -8.92 7.57
N ALA A 70 8.97 -8.64 8.82
CA ALA A 70 8.81 -9.64 9.86
C ALA A 70 7.61 -10.59 9.65
N LEU A 71 6.62 -10.21 8.83
CA LEU A 71 5.44 -11.03 8.55
C LEU A 71 5.62 -11.95 7.35
N VAL A 72 6.67 -11.74 6.54
CA VAL A 72 6.93 -12.52 5.33
C VAL A 72 7.25 -13.96 5.76
N PRO A 73 6.50 -14.98 5.27
CA PRO A 73 6.79 -16.37 5.58
C PRO A 73 8.22 -16.72 5.17
N GLU A 74 8.94 -17.47 6.01
CA GLU A 74 10.37 -17.78 5.81
C GLU A 74 10.67 -18.29 4.39
N LYS A 75 9.85 -19.21 3.90
CA LYS A 75 9.95 -19.80 2.55
C LYS A 75 9.83 -18.81 1.39
N PHE A 76 9.42 -17.57 1.64
CA PHE A 76 9.14 -16.54 0.63
C PHE A 76 10.00 -15.29 0.77
N LYS A 77 10.90 -15.20 1.76
CA LYS A 77 11.71 -13.98 2.00
C LYS A 77 12.49 -13.50 0.78
N ASP A 78 13.01 -14.42 -0.02
CA ASP A 78 13.79 -14.11 -1.24
C ASP A 78 12.98 -14.26 -2.54
N SER A 79 11.67 -14.53 -2.45
CA SER A 79 10.83 -14.73 -3.63
C SER A 79 10.48 -13.41 -4.28
N ARG A 80 10.62 -13.35 -5.61
CA ARG A 80 10.15 -12.21 -6.42
C ARG A 80 8.69 -12.33 -6.82
N GLU A 81 8.07 -13.50 -6.63
CA GLU A 81 6.70 -13.80 -7.05
C GLU A 81 5.72 -13.85 -5.88
N TYR A 82 6.16 -14.38 -4.73
CA TYR A 82 5.35 -14.62 -3.53
C TYR A 82 5.49 -13.49 -2.51
N VAL A 83 5.31 -12.27 -3.01
CA VAL A 83 5.56 -11.00 -2.30
C VAL A 83 4.33 -10.50 -1.55
N LEU A 84 4.55 -9.52 -0.66
CA LEU A 84 3.50 -8.75 0.01
C LEU A 84 2.53 -8.16 -1.03
N ASN A 85 1.25 -8.50 -0.92
CA ASN A 85 0.19 -8.11 -1.84
C ASN A 85 -1.18 -8.34 -1.17
N GLY A 86 -1.96 -7.27 -1.04
CA GLY A 86 -3.28 -7.31 -0.41
C GLY A 86 -3.25 -6.52 0.88
N ILE A 87 -4.08 -5.47 0.92
CA ILE A 87 -4.34 -4.62 2.07
C ILE A 87 -5.85 -4.46 2.13
N ALA A 88 -6.43 -4.59 3.31
CA ALA A 88 -7.81 -4.21 3.56
C ALA A 88 -7.91 -3.49 4.90
N PHE A 89 -8.85 -2.56 5.03
CA PHE A 89 -9.08 -1.82 6.26
C PHE A 89 -10.49 -2.05 6.78
N ASP A 90 -10.60 -2.33 8.08
CA ASP A 90 -11.90 -2.33 8.75
C ASP A 90 -12.13 -0.98 9.46
N PRO A 91 -13.07 -0.14 8.99
CA PRO A 91 -13.33 1.16 9.58
C PRO A 91 -13.96 1.08 10.98
N LYS A 92 -14.51 -0.06 11.40
CA LYS A 92 -15.11 -0.24 12.72
C LYS A 92 -14.05 -0.48 13.79
N THR A 93 -13.10 -1.37 13.51
CA THR A 93 -12.01 -1.73 14.43
C THR A 93 -10.76 -0.87 14.26
N LYS A 94 -10.63 -0.17 13.12
CA LYS A 94 -9.44 0.56 12.70
C LYS A 94 -8.20 -0.34 12.51
N HIS A 95 -8.43 -1.61 12.23
CA HIS A 95 -7.36 -2.57 11.94
C HIS A 95 -7.14 -2.71 10.44
N LEU A 96 -5.89 -3.02 10.07
CA LEU A 96 -5.56 -3.44 8.72
C LEU A 96 -5.45 -4.95 8.67
N PHE A 97 -5.85 -5.52 7.54
CA PHE A 97 -5.59 -6.90 7.18
C PHE A 97 -4.59 -6.91 6.04
N VAL A 98 -3.51 -7.68 6.20
CA VAL A 98 -2.40 -7.74 5.23
C VAL A 98 -2.03 -9.18 4.93
N THR A 99 -1.68 -9.44 3.68
CA THR A 99 -1.21 -10.75 3.22
C THR A 99 -0.27 -10.60 2.02
N GLY A 100 0.05 -11.73 1.38
CA GLY A 100 0.84 -11.76 0.16
C GLY A 100 0.42 -12.86 -0.78
N LYS A 101 0.96 -12.81 -2.00
CA LYS A 101 0.69 -13.82 -3.02
C LYS A 101 1.15 -15.18 -2.50
N TYR A 102 0.22 -16.14 -2.43
CA TYR A 102 0.45 -17.50 -1.91
C TYR A 102 0.87 -17.59 -0.43
N TRP A 103 0.72 -16.52 0.34
CA TRP A 103 0.95 -16.58 1.78
C TRP A 103 -0.08 -17.52 2.43
N PRO A 104 0.35 -18.39 3.36
CA PRO A 104 -0.58 -19.28 4.07
C PRO A 104 -1.42 -18.56 5.13
N TYR A 105 -1.11 -17.28 5.42
CA TYR A 105 -1.70 -16.51 6.50
C TYR A 105 -2.20 -15.14 6.02
N LEU A 106 -3.29 -14.69 6.62
CA LEU A 106 -3.77 -13.32 6.65
C LEU A 106 -3.47 -12.78 8.05
N TYR A 107 -2.84 -11.60 8.14
CA TYR A 107 -2.53 -10.96 9.41
C TYR A 107 -3.46 -9.79 9.64
N GLU A 108 -4.01 -9.70 10.85
CA GLU A 108 -4.68 -8.51 11.36
C GLU A 108 -3.65 -7.68 12.16
N ILE A 109 -3.49 -6.40 11.80
CA ILE A 109 -2.53 -5.49 12.44
C ILE A 109 -3.25 -4.25 12.97
N LYS A 110 -2.95 -3.92 14.23
CA LYS A 110 -3.37 -2.67 14.86
C LYS A 110 -2.24 -1.67 14.79
N LEU A 111 -2.51 -0.49 14.23
CA LEU A 111 -1.53 0.59 14.15
C LEU A 111 -1.99 1.79 14.98
N ASN A 112 -1.13 2.27 15.88
CA ASN A 112 -1.44 3.42 16.73
C ASN A 112 -1.80 4.68 15.92
N VAL A 113 -1.17 4.88 14.75
CA VAL A 113 -1.46 6.01 13.85
C VAL A 113 -2.88 5.98 13.27
N LEU A 114 -3.51 4.80 13.22
CA LEU A 114 -4.90 4.60 12.78
C LEU A 114 -5.88 4.53 13.96
N SER A 115 -5.42 4.05 15.13
CA SER A 115 -6.27 3.88 16.32
C SER A 115 -6.52 5.17 17.11
N ASN A 116 -5.62 6.15 17.03
CA ASN A 116 -5.74 7.42 17.78
C ASN A 116 -6.45 8.52 16.99
N ARG A 117 -7.33 8.15 16.04
CA ARG A 117 -8.12 9.07 15.21
C ARG A 117 -9.61 8.76 15.27
#